data_AF-H8MVI8-F1
#
_entry.id   AF-H8MVI8-F1
#
_cell.length_a   1.000
_cell.length_b   1.000
_cell.length_c   1.000
_cell.angle_alpha   90.00
_cell.angle_beta   90.00
_cell.angle_gamma   90.00
#
_symmetry.space_group_name_H-M   'P 1'
#
loop_
_entity.id
_entity.type
_entity.pdbx_description
1 polymer ?
#
loop_
_entity_poly.entity_id
_entity_poly.type
_entity_poly.pdbx_seq_one_letter_code
_entity_poly.pdbx_strand_id
1 'polypeptide(L)'
;MKRGTAVVLCMSAVGLMGACGGPPEQTPAPEAGDTVTTATQQLVPAPPAPFDSFLYIAGNLSVGSAVTGNTGVTANYEGYKLTVAAHTQVALEVTHLGTGMGVDTGLYVYGPKTQYGWGFMPRYGDDDSGYGELSKLPLATLNQPGEYLVVVGWSNGLAKNYRLQASCVGGACVPNPTPAPANAPLTLVAFPLDGEVNAGLSGNWYREDQYSFLDRYDFAWPYSTPPSLDAAAAVILARSEYRGYRNDPSPDTYTYADFLPHMYSQFHPLHQLILDHYGESGANAQVKSYFREFSTGPNGDNWRTLNIILLPESRHVMVYEQTAHEI
;
A
#
# COMPACT_ATOMS: atom_id res chain seq x y z
N MET A 1 8.97 20.23 6.42
CA MET A 1 9.11 19.33 7.59
C MET A 1 9.06 17.88 7.14
N LYS A 2 10.18 17.15 7.20
CA LYS A 2 10.23 15.72 6.89
C LYS A 2 9.55 14.94 8.04
N ARG A 3 8.57 14.09 7.75
CA ARG A 3 8.04 13.11 8.71
C ARG A 3 9.09 12.01 8.86
N GLY A 4 10.00 12.20 9.81
CA GLY A 4 10.96 11.19 10.25
C GLY A 4 10.35 10.35 11.37
N THR A 5 10.27 9.05 11.14
CA THR A 5 9.84 8.04 12.12
C THR A 5 10.85 8.00 13.26
N ALA A 6 10.48 8.51 14.44
CA ALA A 6 11.28 8.37 15.64
C ALA A 6 11.02 7.00 16.26
N VAL A 7 11.91 6.04 16.01
CA VAL A 7 11.98 4.80 16.78
C VAL A 7 12.70 5.11 18.09
N VAL A 8 11.95 5.08 19.18
CA VAL A 8 12.50 5.18 20.55
C VAL A 8 13.17 3.86 20.89
N LEU A 9 14.50 3.81 20.76
CA LEU A 9 15.31 2.71 21.29
C LEU A 9 15.49 2.93 22.79
N CYS A 10 14.84 2.12 23.62
CA CYS A 10 15.16 2.02 25.05
C CYS A 10 16.54 1.34 25.19
N MET A 11 17.59 2.13 25.41
CA MET A 11 18.89 1.61 25.81
C MET A 11 18.89 1.28 27.30
N SER A 12 19.00 -0.01 27.62
CA SER A 12 19.35 -0.51 28.94
C SER A 12 20.80 -0.15 29.25
N ALA A 13 21.02 0.58 30.35
CA ALA A 13 22.36 0.87 30.85
C ALA A 13 23.00 -0.38 31.46
N VAL A 14 24.16 -0.79 30.93
CA VAL A 14 25.12 -1.65 31.62
C VAL A 14 26.45 -0.91 31.66
N GLY A 15 26.86 -0.47 32.85
CA GLY A 15 28.17 0.07 33.11
C GLY A 15 29.08 -0.98 33.76
N LEU A 16 30.35 -1.04 33.30
CA LEU A 16 31.59 -0.87 34.09
C LEU A 16 32.77 -1.75 33.61
N MET A 17 33.85 -1.03 33.23
CA MET A 17 35.31 -1.31 33.34
C MET A 17 35.92 -2.49 32.54
N GLY A 18 37.10 -2.39 31.93
CA GLY A 18 38.09 -1.32 31.80
C GLY A 18 39.34 -1.78 31.01
N ALA A 19 40.14 -0.78 30.61
CA ALA A 19 41.59 -0.80 30.30
C ALA A 19 42.15 -1.31 28.95
N CYS A 20 43.03 -0.46 28.41
CA CYS A 20 44.17 -0.68 27.49
C CYS A 20 43.98 -0.54 25.96
N GLY A 21 44.41 0.61 25.41
CA GLY A 21 45.08 0.65 24.09
C GLY A 21 44.75 1.83 23.16
N GLY A 22 45.57 2.89 23.20
CA GLY A 22 45.83 3.83 22.09
C GLY A 22 44.72 4.80 21.67
N PRO A 23 45.03 6.08 21.35
CA PRO A 23 44.04 6.97 20.75
C PRO A 23 43.73 6.50 19.32
N PRO A 24 42.47 6.22 18.95
CA PRO A 24 42.12 6.06 17.55
C PRO A 24 42.17 7.43 16.89
N GLU A 25 42.88 7.46 15.78
CA GLU A 25 42.83 8.49 14.74
C GLU A 25 41.37 8.92 14.54
N GLN A 26 41.08 10.21 14.71
CA GLN A 26 39.75 10.77 14.50
C GLN A 26 39.38 10.62 13.03
N THR A 27 38.71 9.51 12.70
CA THR A 27 37.84 9.45 11.52
C THR A 27 36.82 10.58 11.68
N PRO A 28 36.68 11.50 10.70
CA PRO A 28 35.67 12.54 10.80
C PRO A 28 34.30 11.88 10.97
N ALA A 29 33.48 12.45 11.85
CA ALA A 29 32.09 12.06 12.02
C ALA A 29 31.41 12.07 10.64
N PRO A 30 30.63 11.04 10.29
CA PRO A 30 29.84 11.07 9.07
C PRO A 30 28.91 12.27 9.14
N GLU A 31 28.89 13.07 8.06
CA GLU A 31 27.99 14.20 7.95
C GLU A 31 26.56 13.75 8.21
N ALA A 32 25.84 14.54 9.01
CA ALA A 32 24.42 14.35 9.28
C ALA A 32 23.64 14.50 7.96
N GLY A 33 23.49 13.39 7.24
CA GLY A 33 22.87 13.37 5.91
C GLY A 33 22.60 11.97 5.38
N ASP A 34 23.30 10.94 5.88
CA ASP A 34 23.08 9.56 5.45
C ASP A 34 21.96 8.93 6.29
N THR A 35 20.72 9.29 5.96
CA THR A 35 19.60 8.38 6.25
C THR A 35 19.85 7.11 5.47
N VAL A 36 20.40 6.09 6.13
CA VAL A 36 20.21 4.70 5.73
C VAL A 36 18.71 4.47 5.81
N THR A 37 18.01 4.76 4.71
CA THR A 37 16.72 4.15 4.45
C THR A 37 17.01 2.67 4.39
N THR A 38 16.63 1.94 5.43
CA THR A 38 16.47 0.49 5.34
C THR A 38 15.34 0.27 4.33
N ALA A 39 15.66 0.36 3.04
CA ALA A 39 14.91 -0.36 2.04
C ALA A 39 14.99 -1.81 2.51
N THR A 40 13.87 -2.38 2.89
CA THR A 40 13.73 -3.83 3.02
C THR A 40 14.14 -4.38 1.66
N GLN A 41 15.40 -4.78 1.57
CA GLN A 41 15.97 -5.31 0.35
C GLN A 41 15.37 -6.70 0.22
N GLN A 42 14.53 -6.88 -0.80
CA GLN A 42 13.90 -8.17 -1.06
C GLN A 42 15.00 -9.23 -1.25
N LEU A 43 14.92 -10.33 -0.50
CA LEU A 43 15.81 -11.49 -0.57
C LEU A 43 15.57 -12.27 -1.86
N VAL A 44 14.31 -12.37 -2.30
CA VAL A 44 13.94 -12.99 -3.58
C VAL A 44 13.38 -11.92 -4.49
N PRO A 45 14.12 -11.40 -5.49
CA PRO A 45 13.65 -10.29 -6.32
C PRO A 45 12.51 -10.69 -7.26
N ALA A 46 11.74 -9.70 -7.72
CA ALA A 46 10.75 -9.89 -8.76
C ALA A 46 11.43 -10.36 -10.08
N PRO A 47 10.83 -11.29 -10.83
CA PRO A 47 11.39 -11.68 -12.12
C PRO A 47 11.39 -10.48 -13.08
N PRO A 48 12.49 -10.24 -13.80
CA PRO A 48 12.54 -9.18 -14.80
C PRO A 48 11.53 -9.48 -15.93
N ALA A 49 10.88 -8.46 -16.45
CA ALA A 49 10.10 -8.58 -17.69
C ALA A 49 10.97 -8.20 -18.90
N PRO A 50 10.74 -8.76 -20.11
CA PRO A 50 9.71 -9.75 -20.45
C PRO A 50 9.96 -11.11 -19.79
N PHE A 51 8.89 -11.84 -19.47
CA PHE A 51 8.98 -13.15 -18.79
C PHE A 51 9.49 -14.25 -19.74
N ASP A 52 10.75 -14.17 -20.16
CA ASP A 52 11.40 -15.12 -21.08
C ASP A 52 11.55 -16.52 -20.43
N SER A 53 12.57 -17.29 -20.82
CA SER A 53 12.75 -18.71 -20.45
C SER A 53 12.90 -19.05 -18.95
N PHE A 54 12.86 -18.05 -18.07
CA PHE A 54 12.99 -18.19 -16.62
C PHE A 54 11.65 -18.22 -15.86
N LEU A 55 10.52 -18.02 -16.53
CA LEU A 55 9.20 -18.17 -15.92
C LEU A 55 8.45 -19.35 -16.55
N TYR A 56 8.17 -20.37 -15.75
CA TYR A 56 7.28 -21.46 -16.15
C TYR A 56 5.83 -21.14 -15.74
N ILE A 57 4.91 -21.06 -16.70
CA ILE A 57 3.48 -20.90 -16.39
C ILE A 57 2.86 -22.26 -16.12
N ALA A 58 2.71 -22.60 -14.85
CA ALA A 58 2.27 -23.91 -14.40
C ALA A 58 0.78 -24.18 -14.56
N GLY A 59 -0.05 -23.13 -14.55
CA GLY A 59 -1.49 -23.31 -14.76
C GLY A 59 -2.34 -22.15 -14.26
N ASN A 60 -3.55 -22.47 -13.83
CA ASN A 60 -4.54 -21.51 -13.34
C ASN A 60 -4.66 -21.59 -11.81
N LEU A 61 -4.81 -20.44 -11.17
CA LEU A 61 -5.18 -20.27 -9.77
C LEU A 61 -6.55 -19.62 -9.71
N SER A 62 -7.48 -20.20 -8.95
CA SER A 62 -8.82 -19.64 -8.76
C SER A 62 -8.94 -19.06 -7.36
N VAL A 63 -9.72 -18.00 -7.21
CA VAL A 63 -10.03 -17.46 -5.88
C VAL A 63 -10.80 -18.51 -5.08
N GLY A 64 -10.37 -18.77 -3.85
CA GLY A 64 -10.88 -19.84 -3.00
C GLY A 64 -10.22 -21.20 -3.22
N SER A 65 -9.21 -21.30 -4.11
CA SER A 65 -8.47 -22.54 -4.35
C SER A 65 -6.99 -22.42 -3.97
N ALA A 66 -6.29 -23.53 -4.10
CA ALA A 66 -4.84 -23.60 -3.91
C ALA A 66 -4.22 -24.51 -4.97
N VAL A 67 -2.98 -24.21 -5.31
CA VAL A 67 -2.13 -24.99 -6.19
C VAL A 67 -0.88 -25.41 -5.42
N THR A 68 -0.21 -26.46 -5.91
CA THR A 68 1.05 -26.94 -5.33
C THR A 68 2.13 -26.92 -6.39
N GLY A 69 3.33 -26.54 -6.00
CA GLY A 69 4.52 -26.56 -6.86
C GLY A 69 5.71 -27.19 -6.15
N ASN A 70 6.79 -27.40 -6.90
CA ASN A 70 8.06 -27.89 -6.39
C ASN A 70 9.17 -26.94 -6.81
N THR A 71 10.01 -26.55 -5.85
CA THR A 71 11.09 -25.57 -6.06
C THR A 71 12.26 -26.08 -6.90
N GLY A 72 12.28 -27.36 -7.30
CA GLY A 72 13.40 -27.94 -8.01
C GLY A 72 14.71 -27.80 -7.22
N VAL A 73 15.86 -27.78 -7.88
CA VAL A 73 17.18 -27.72 -7.21
C VAL A 73 17.94 -26.40 -7.43
N THR A 74 17.33 -25.46 -8.15
CA THR A 74 17.93 -24.16 -8.50
C THR A 74 16.92 -23.04 -8.28
N ALA A 75 17.41 -21.80 -8.12
CA ALA A 75 16.57 -20.60 -8.16
C ALA A 75 15.74 -20.59 -9.46
N ASN A 76 14.45 -20.29 -9.34
CA ASN A 76 13.55 -20.20 -10.49
C ASN A 76 12.26 -19.48 -10.11
N TYR A 77 11.38 -19.30 -11.10
CA TYR A 77 10.05 -18.74 -10.93
C TYR A 77 8.98 -19.65 -11.52
N GLU A 78 7.84 -19.71 -10.85
CA GLU A 78 6.65 -20.41 -11.31
C GLU A 78 5.44 -19.45 -11.30
N GLY A 79 4.72 -19.40 -12.41
CA GLY A 79 3.62 -18.49 -12.64
C GLY A 79 2.26 -19.18 -12.72
N TYR A 80 1.25 -18.55 -12.16
CA TYR A 80 -0.14 -19.00 -12.19
C TYR A 80 -1.06 -17.88 -12.69
N LYS A 81 -1.97 -18.23 -13.59
CA LYS A 81 -2.97 -17.31 -14.14
C LYS A 81 -4.14 -17.18 -13.17
N LEU A 82 -4.46 -15.96 -12.78
CA LEU A 82 -5.58 -15.63 -11.91
C LEU A 82 -6.55 -14.72 -12.65
N THR A 83 -7.72 -15.25 -13.04
CA THR A 83 -8.76 -14.46 -13.70
C THR A 83 -9.76 -13.95 -12.68
N VAL A 84 -9.99 -12.63 -12.68
CA VAL A 84 -10.87 -11.97 -11.70
C VAL A 84 -11.80 -10.95 -12.35
N ALA A 85 -12.90 -10.64 -11.67
CA ALA A 85 -13.72 -9.47 -11.95
C ALA A 85 -13.04 -8.20 -11.42
N ALA A 86 -13.54 -7.03 -11.83
CA ALA A 86 -13.11 -5.75 -11.29
C ALA A 86 -13.28 -5.69 -9.76
N HIS A 87 -12.37 -4.97 -9.09
CA HIS A 87 -12.35 -4.75 -7.64
C HIS A 87 -12.30 -6.03 -6.79
N THR A 88 -11.79 -7.13 -7.36
CA THR A 88 -11.61 -8.38 -6.63
C THR A 88 -10.49 -8.21 -5.59
N GLN A 89 -10.74 -8.62 -4.35
CA GLN A 89 -9.76 -8.56 -3.27
C GLN A 89 -9.35 -9.96 -2.83
N VAL A 90 -8.08 -10.27 -3.00
CA VAL A 90 -7.50 -11.58 -2.69
C VAL A 90 -6.39 -11.47 -1.66
N ALA A 91 -6.30 -12.45 -0.77
CA ALA A 91 -5.07 -12.75 -0.05
C ALA A 91 -4.37 -13.89 -0.77
N LEU A 92 -3.06 -13.76 -0.95
CA LEU A 92 -2.20 -14.77 -1.54
C LEU A 92 -1.17 -15.19 -0.50
N GLU A 93 -1.02 -16.48 -0.27
CA GLU A 93 -0.14 -16.99 0.77
C GLU A 93 0.58 -18.24 0.26
N VAL A 94 1.91 -18.25 0.41
CA VAL A 94 2.73 -19.43 0.22
C VAL A 94 2.85 -20.15 1.57
N THR A 95 2.59 -21.45 1.57
CA THR A 95 2.66 -22.31 2.76
C THR A 95 3.48 -23.56 2.48
N HIS A 96 4.07 -24.15 3.52
CA HIS A 96 4.76 -25.43 3.42
C HIS A 96 3.78 -26.57 3.15
N LEU A 97 4.16 -27.49 2.27
CA LEU A 97 3.46 -28.78 2.10
C LEU A 97 4.35 -29.90 2.68
N GLY A 98 4.03 -30.37 3.89
CA GLY A 98 4.81 -31.41 4.59
C GLY A 98 5.98 -30.85 5.42
N THR A 99 7.14 -31.51 5.41
CA THR A 99 8.34 -31.15 6.22
C THR A 99 9.19 -30.02 5.61
N GLY A 100 8.61 -29.20 4.73
CA GLY A 100 9.32 -28.26 3.87
C GLY A 100 9.84 -26.98 4.53
N MET A 101 10.56 -27.06 5.66
CA MET A 101 11.25 -25.92 6.27
C MET A 101 12.46 -25.48 5.42
N GLY A 102 12.73 -24.17 5.38
CA GLY A 102 13.93 -23.57 4.76
C GLY A 102 13.80 -23.20 3.29
N VAL A 103 12.57 -23.00 2.79
CA VAL A 103 12.32 -22.37 1.49
C VAL A 103 12.10 -20.89 1.73
N ASP A 104 12.88 -20.07 1.03
CA ASP A 104 12.72 -18.62 0.96
C ASP A 104 12.03 -18.29 -0.36
N THR A 105 10.85 -17.64 -0.30
CA THR A 105 10.04 -17.37 -1.49
C THR A 105 9.84 -15.89 -1.71
N GLY A 106 9.67 -15.50 -2.97
CA GLY A 106 9.07 -14.22 -3.36
C GLY A 106 7.69 -14.44 -3.98
N LEU A 107 6.75 -13.53 -3.76
CA LEU A 107 5.39 -13.58 -4.28
C LEU A 107 5.02 -12.26 -4.93
N TYR A 108 4.69 -12.33 -6.22
CA TYR A 108 4.47 -11.16 -7.07
C TYR A 108 3.16 -11.27 -7.83
N VAL A 109 2.52 -10.13 -8.07
CA VAL A 109 1.31 -10.06 -8.91
C VAL A 109 1.51 -9.04 -10.02
N TYR A 110 1.35 -9.48 -11.26
CA TYR A 110 1.40 -8.66 -12.48
C TYR A 110 0.04 -8.64 -13.18
N GLY A 111 -0.17 -7.66 -14.04
CA GLY A 111 -1.37 -7.56 -14.89
C GLY A 111 -2.22 -6.31 -14.62
N PRO A 112 -3.48 -6.28 -15.09
CA PRO A 112 -4.10 -7.31 -15.91
C PRO A 112 -3.38 -7.46 -17.26
N LYS A 113 -3.56 -8.60 -17.92
CA LYS A 113 -2.98 -8.89 -19.22
C LYS A 113 -3.54 -7.96 -20.29
N THR A 114 -2.63 -7.38 -21.07
CA THR A 114 -2.92 -6.59 -22.26
C THR A 114 -2.37 -7.30 -23.50
N GLN A 115 -2.49 -6.65 -24.67
CA GLN A 115 -1.80 -7.11 -25.89
C GLN A 115 -0.27 -7.19 -25.74
N TYR A 116 0.30 -6.48 -24.77
CA TYR A 116 1.74 -6.46 -24.47
C TYR A 116 2.13 -7.41 -23.31
N GLY A 117 1.22 -8.27 -22.85
CA GLY A 117 1.43 -9.14 -21.69
C GLY A 117 0.95 -8.52 -20.37
N TRP A 118 1.49 -8.98 -19.24
CA TRP A 118 1.06 -8.56 -17.89
C TRP A 118 1.77 -7.29 -17.35
N GLY A 119 2.49 -6.58 -18.21
CA GLY A 119 3.31 -5.42 -17.81
C GLY A 119 4.69 -5.82 -17.32
N PHE A 120 5.48 -4.81 -16.94
CA PHE A 120 6.91 -4.96 -16.61
C PHE A 120 7.25 -4.75 -15.13
N MET A 121 6.31 -4.22 -14.34
CA MET A 121 6.46 -4.06 -12.89
C MET A 121 5.38 -4.85 -12.15
N PRO A 122 5.71 -5.51 -11.03
CA PRO A 122 4.70 -6.09 -10.17
C PRO A 122 3.85 -4.99 -9.55
N ARG A 123 2.54 -5.23 -9.43
CA ARG A 123 1.61 -4.37 -8.68
C ARG A 123 1.67 -4.64 -7.18
N TYR A 124 1.90 -5.90 -6.82
CA TYR A 124 2.05 -6.38 -5.46
C TYR A 124 3.28 -7.29 -5.40
N GLY A 125 4.02 -7.20 -4.30
CA GLY A 125 5.22 -7.97 -4.05
C GLY A 125 5.42 -8.15 -2.55
N ASP A 126 5.82 -9.35 -2.15
CA ASP A 126 6.25 -9.67 -0.79
C ASP A 126 7.20 -10.87 -0.86
N ASP A 127 8.14 -10.98 0.07
CA ASP A 127 9.10 -12.09 0.09
C ASP A 127 9.39 -12.67 1.49
N ASP A 128 8.82 -12.10 2.55
CA ASP A 128 9.21 -12.47 3.91
C ASP A 128 8.14 -12.16 4.97
N SER A 129 6.89 -11.89 4.57
CA SER A 129 5.77 -11.61 5.50
C SER A 129 4.90 -12.83 5.84
N GLY A 130 5.28 -14.04 5.40
CA GLY A 130 4.54 -15.29 5.60
C GLY A 130 5.01 -16.11 6.81
N TYR A 131 4.87 -17.43 6.72
CA TYR A 131 5.30 -18.36 7.77
C TYR A 131 6.82 -18.58 7.73
N GLY A 132 7.58 -17.72 8.41
CA GLY A 132 9.05 -17.75 8.39
C GLY A 132 9.57 -16.95 7.20
N GLU A 133 10.34 -17.58 6.33
CA GLU A 133 10.91 -17.00 5.09
C GLU A 133 9.96 -17.13 3.88
N LEU A 134 8.70 -17.50 4.11
CA LEU A 134 7.70 -17.58 3.04
C LEU A 134 7.04 -16.22 2.81
N SER A 135 6.48 -16.04 1.63
CA SER A 135 5.80 -14.80 1.27
C SER A 135 4.29 -14.85 1.48
N LYS A 136 3.72 -13.70 1.78
CA LYS A 136 2.30 -13.48 1.96
C LYS A 136 1.89 -12.07 1.54
N LEU A 137 0.89 -12.01 0.68
CA LEU A 137 0.13 -10.79 0.38
C LEU A 137 -1.21 -10.87 1.11
N PRO A 138 -1.37 -10.22 2.27
CA PRO A 138 -2.60 -10.31 3.07
C PRO A 138 -3.80 -9.62 2.39
N LEU A 139 -3.54 -8.69 1.47
CA LEU A 139 -4.55 -8.01 0.67
C LEU A 139 -3.92 -7.55 -0.66
N ALA A 140 -4.56 -7.89 -1.77
CA ALA A 140 -4.32 -7.32 -3.08
C ALA A 140 -5.67 -6.95 -3.71
N THR A 141 -5.87 -5.66 -3.99
CA THR A 141 -7.08 -5.13 -4.64
C THR A 141 -6.84 -5.04 -6.16
N LEU A 142 -7.57 -5.85 -6.93
CA LEU A 142 -7.42 -5.96 -8.38
C LEU A 142 -8.52 -5.14 -9.07
N ASN A 143 -8.23 -3.86 -9.32
CA ASN A 143 -9.23 -2.89 -9.77
C ASN A 143 -9.82 -3.19 -11.14
N GLN A 144 -8.99 -3.68 -12.06
CA GLN A 144 -9.42 -3.98 -13.42
C GLN A 144 -9.79 -5.46 -13.56
N PRO A 145 -10.84 -5.81 -14.33
CA PRO A 145 -11.14 -7.20 -14.63
C PRO A 145 -10.08 -7.77 -15.58
N GLY A 146 -9.88 -9.09 -15.54
CA GLY A 146 -9.03 -9.79 -16.51
C GLY A 146 -8.13 -10.85 -15.91
N GLU A 147 -7.15 -11.29 -16.72
CA GLU A 147 -6.15 -12.28 -16.34
C GLU A 147 -4.94 -11.58 -15.71
N TYR A 148 -4.65 -11.90 -14.46
CA TYR A 148 -3.45 -11.51 -13.74
C TYR A 148 -2.47 -12.69 -13.69
N LEU A 149 -1.21 -12.38 -13.44
CA LEU A 149 -0.15 -13.38 -13.28
C LEU A 149 0.38 -13.30 -11.86
N VAL A 150 0.17 -14.37 -11.10
CA VAL A 150 0.74 -14.56 -9.76
C VAL A 150 2.01 -15.36 -9.92
N VAL A 151 3.14 -14.83 -9.47
CA VAL A 151 4.45 -15.49 -9.60
C VAL A 151 4.99 -15.82 -8.22
N VAL A 152 5.43 -17.06 -8.04
CA VAL A 152 6.22 -17.50 -6.90
C VAL A 152 7.67 -17.66 -7.37
N GLY A 153 8.59 -16.93 -6.76
CA GLY A 153 10.03 -17.08 -6.95
C GLY A 153 10.68 -17.73 -5.74
N TRP A 154 11.90 -18.24 -5.91
CA TRP A 154 12.72 -18.73 -4.79
C TRP A 154 14.21 -18.58 -5.11
N SER A 155 15.01 -18.29 -4.09
CA SER A 155 16.47 -18.12 -4.21
C SER A 155 17.22 -19.45 -4.14
N ASN A 156 16.65 -20.46 -3.47
CA ASN A 156 17.22 -21.79 -3.31
C ASN A 156 16.19 -22.90 -3.62
N GLY A 157 16.35 -23.56 -4.77
CA GLY A 157 15.60 -24.78 -5.04
C GLY A 157 16.12 -25.89 -4.12
N LEU A 158 15.36 -26.29 -3.09
CA LEU A 158 15.73 -27.38 -2.17
C LEU A 158 14.87 -28.64 -2.38
N ALA A 159 14.32 -28.79 -3.58
CA ALA A 159 13.36 -29.79 -4.03
C ALA A 159 12.13 -29.88 -3.12
N LYS A 160 11.78 -28.76 -2.48
CA LYS A 160 10.69 -28.67 -1.51
C LYS A 160 9.38 -28.37 -2.22
N ASN A 161 8.32 -28.93 -1.67
CA ASN A 161 6.96 -28.63 -2.10
C ASN A 161 6.44 -27.41 -1.37
N TYR A 162 5.76 -26.54 -2.10
CA TYR A 162 5.01 -25.42 -1.55
C TYR A 162 3.55 -25.50 -1.99
N ARG A 163 2.70 -24.78 -1.27
CA ARG A 163 1.29 -24.56 -1.62
C ARG A 163 1.03 -23.07 -1.71
N LEU A 164 0.59 -22.60 -2.88
CA LEU A 164 0.09 -21.25 -3.08
C LEU A 164 -1.43 -21.26 -2.94
N GLN A 165 -1.96 -20.50 -2.00
CA GLN A 165 -3.39 -20.36 -1.76
C GLN A 165 -3.86 -18.95 -2.15
N ALA A 166 -4.99 -18.88 -2.87
CA ALA A 166 -5.72 -17.63 -3.11
C ALA A 166 -7.01 -17.65 -2.29
N SER A 167 -7.09 -16.78 -1.28
CA SER A 167 -8.27 -16.63 -0.42
C SER A 167 -9.03 -15.37 -0.78
N CYS A 168 -10.36 -15.46 -0.81
CA CYS A 168 -11.20 -14.28 -0.94
C CYS A 168 -11.18 -13.49 0.39
N VAL A 169 -10.79 -12.22 0.36
CA VAL A 169 -10.80 -11.35 1.55
C VAL A 169 -11.79 -10.19 1.45
N GLY A 170 -12.22 -9.82 0.24
CA GLY A 170 -13.29 -8.84 0.02
C GLY A 170 -14.54 -9.43 -0.63
N GLY A 171 -15.64 -8.69 -0.60
CA GLY A 171 -16.96 -9.19 -0.98
C GLY A 171 -17.12 -9.45 -2.47
N ALA A 172 -16.26 -8.87 -3.32
CA ALA A 172 -16.35 -9.01 -4.77
C ALA A 172 -16.13 -10.46 -5.26
N CYS A 173 -15.40 -11.28 -4.50
CA CYS A 173 -15.24 -12.71 -4.76
C CYS A 173 -16.14 -13.61 -3.91
N VAL A 174 -17.02 -13.03 -3.09
CA VAL A 174 -18.02 -13.77 -2.30
C VAL A 174 -19.34 -13.79 -3.07
N PRO A 175 -19.91 -14.96 -3.40
CA PRO A 175 -21.24 -15.02 -3.98
C PRO A 175 -22.29 -14.49 -2.99
N ASN A 176 -23.13 -13.54 -3.43
CA ASN A 176 -24.24 -12.98 -2.66
C ASN A 176 -23.83 -12.46 -1.26
N PRO A 177 -22.99 -11.41 -1.17
CA PRO A 177 -22.53 -10.91 0.11
C PRO A 177 -23.69 -10.33 0.93
N THR A 178 -23.66 -10.59 2.24
CA THR A 178 -24.69 -10.09 3.17
C THR A 178 -24.55 -8.58 3.41
N PRO A 179 -25.62 -7.87 3.78
CA PRO A 179 -25.52 -6.47 4.18
C PRO A 179 -24.60 -6.28 5.40
N ALA A 180 -23.90 -5.15 5.46
CA ALA A 180 -23.02 -4.83 6.57
C ALA A 180 -23.85 -4.58 7.86
N PRO A 181 -23.42 -5.09 9.02
CA PRO A 181 -24.00 -4.67 10.28
C PRO A 181 -23.73 -3.17 10.53
N ALA A 182 -24.59 -2.52 11.33
CA ALA A 182 -24.59 -1.06 11.53
C ALA A 182 -23.23 -0.46 11.99
N ASN A 183 -22.37 -1.27 12.62
CA ASN A 183 -21.04 -0.86 13.09
C ASN A 183 -19.95 -1.80 12.59
N ALA A 184 -20.07 -2.28 11.34
CA ALA A 184 -19.04 -3.11 10.73
C ALA A 184 -17.66 -2.41 10.81
N PRO A 185 -16.64 -3.08 11.38
CA PRO A 185 -15.33 -2.46 11.52
C PRO A 185 -14.68 -2.31 10.14
N LEU A 186 -14.11 -1.13 9.89
CA LEU A 186 -13.32 -0.87 8.71
C LEU A 186 -11.84 -0.93 9.08
N THR A 187 -11.09 -1.83 8.44
CA THR A 187 -9.63 -1.93 8.64
C THR A 187 -8.94 -1.47 7.36
N LEU A 188 -8.06 -0.48 7.50
CA LEU A 188 -7.32 0.13 6.40
C LEU A 188 -5.89 -0.41 6.36
N VAL A 189 -5.44 -0.80 5.17
CA VAL A 189 -4.07 -1.22 4.89
C VAL A 189 -3.42 -0.15 4.01
N ALA A 190 -2.28 0.40 4.44
CA ALA A 190 -1.54 1.40 3.67
C ALA A 190 -0.88 0.75 2.45
N PHE A 191 -0.96 1.44 1.31
CA PHE A 191 -0.26 1.07 0.08
C PHE A 191 0.53 2.25 -0.46
N PRO A 192 1.67 2.02 -1.14
CA PRO A 192 2.34 3.08 -1.87
C PRO A 192 1.41 3.62 -2.97
N LEU A 193 1.56 4.91 -3.28
CA LEU A 193 0.94 5.48 -4.46
C LEU A 193 1.54 4.89 -5.72
N ASP A 194 0.69 4.67 -6.72
CA ASP A 194 1.12 4.30 -8.05
C ASP A 194 1.87 5.47 -8.71
N GLY A 195 2.83 5.16 -9.58
CA GLY A 195 3.76 6.15 -10.14
C GLY A 195 3.08 7.33 -10.85
N GLU A 196 1.98 7.10 -11.56
CA GLU A 196 1.23 8.15 -12.26
C GLU A 196 0.51 9.08 -11.28
N VAL A 197 -0.21 8.51 -10.31
CA VAL A 197 -0.89 9.27 -9.23
C VAL A 197 0.13 10.06 -8.41
N ASN A 198 1.26 9.45 -8.07
CA ASN A 198 2.36 10.10 -7.36
C ASN A 198 2.99 11.25 -8.18
N ALA A 199 3.12 11.09 -9.50
CA ALA A 199 3.63 12.14 -10.39
C ALA A 199 2.70 13.37 -10.43
N GLY A 200 1.40 13.17 -10.21
CA GLY A 200 0.43 14.27 -10.07
C GLY A 200 0.67 15.18 -8.86
N LEU A 201 1.49 14.77 -7.88
CA LEU A 201 1.93 15.60 -6.76
C LEU A 201 3.10 16.53 -7.11
N SER A 202 3.59 16.53 -8.35
CA SER A 202 4.60 17.49 -8.86
C SER A 202 4.19 18.95 -8.69
N GLY A 203 2.89 19.22 -8.47
CA GLY A 203 2.35 20.51 -8.05
C GLY A 203 3.13 21.18 -6.89
N ASN A 204 3.71 20.36 -6.00
CA ASN A 204 4.52 20.81 -4.86
C ASN A 204 5.82 21.55 -5.24
N TRP A 205 6.25 21.49 -6.51
CA TRP A 205 7.44 22.22 -6.97
C TRP A 205 7.16 23.66 -7.41
N TYR A 206 5.89 24.02 -7.63
CA TYR A 206 5.55 25.34 -8.18
C TYR A 206 5.44 26.44 -7.14
N ARG A 207 5.09 26.11 -5.90
CA ARG A 207 4.88 27.07 -4.81
C ARG A 207 5.50 26.57 -3.51
N GLU A 208 6.18 27.45 -2.81
CA GLU A 208 6.77 27.15 -1.51
C GLU A 208 5.76 27.33 -0.37
N ASP A 209 4.70 28.13 -0.56
CA ASP A 209 3.67 28.40 0.42
C ASP A 209 2.53 27.38 0.43
N GLN A 210 2.45 26.50 -0.58
CA GLN A 210 1.34 25.55 -0.77
C GLN A 210 1.81 24.15 -1.13
N TYR A 211 1.48 23.19 -0.26
CA TYR A 211 1.82 21.78 -0.44
C TYR A 211 0.60 20.88 -0.33
N SER A 212 0.62 19.77 -1.05
CA SER A 212 -0.32 18.68 -0.88
C SER A 212 0.37 17.33 -0.72
N PHE A 213 -0.22 16.49 0.09
CA PHE A 213 0.16 15.11 0.32
C PHE A 213 -1.03 14.21 -0.02
N LEU A 214 -0.74 13.00 -0.50
CA LEU A 214 -1.74 12.00 -0.79
C LEU A 214 -1.26 10.66 -0.25
N ASP A 215 -2.04 10.05 0.62
CA ASP A 215 -1.85 8.67 1.05
C ASP A 215 -2.95 7.79 0.45
N ARG A 216 -2.61 6.54 0.17
CA ARG A 216 -3.56 5.50 -0.26
C ARG A 216 -3.71 4.45 0.81
N TYR A 217 -4.97 4.08 1.04
CA TYR A 217 -5.34 2.93 1.83
C TYR A 217 -6.32 2.06 1.05
N ASP A 218 -6.18 0.75 1.20
CA ASP A 218 -7.16 -0.23 0.73
C ASP A 218 -7.87 -0.85 1.92
N PHE A 219 -9.06 -1.38 1.71
CA PHE A 219 -9.81 -2.06 2.76
C PHE A 219 -10.54 -3.28 2.25
N ALA A 220 -10.42 -4.40 2.97
CA ALA A 220 -11.22 -5.58 2.70
C ALA A 220 -12.67 -5.36 3.12
N TRP A 221 -13.63 -5.56 2.22
CA TRP A 221 -15.06 -5.36 2.53
C TRP A 221 -15.95 -6.51 2.06
N PRO A 222 -16.27 -7.48 2.95
CA PRO A 222 -17.02 -8.69 2.59
C PRO A 222 -18.54 -8.49 2.45
N TYR A 223 -19.04 -7.26 2.54
CA TYR A 223 -20.47 -6.95 2.60
C TYR A 223 -20.99 -6.33 1.30
N SER A 224 -22.30 -6.46 1.04
CA SER A 224 -22.97 -5.88 -0.12
C SER A 224 -23.23 -4.37 0.01
N THR A 225 -23.50 -3.89 1.21
CA THR A 225 -23.65 -2.44 1.46
C THR A 225 -22.26 -1.82 1.68
N PRO A 226 -21.90 -0.73 0.99
CA PRO A 226 -20.61 -0.06 1.18
C PRO A 226 -20.35 0.40 2.61
N PRO A 227 -19.08 0.58 3.03
CA PRO A 227 -18.77 1.29 4.26
C PRO A 227 -19.22 2.75 4.16
N SER A 228 -19.46 3.39 5.31
CA SER A 228 -19.78 4.82 5.34
C SER A 228 -18.50 5.67 5.31
N LEU A 229 -18.62 6.88 4.77
CA LEU A 229 -17.58 7.90 4.83
C LEU A 229 -17.16 8.21 6.27
N ASP A 230 -18.11 8.22 7.21
CA ASP A 230 -17.82 8.43 8.63
C ASP A 230 -16.96 7.32 9.24
N ALA A 231 -17.17 6.06 8.84
CA ALA A 231 -16.34 4.95 9.29
C ALA A 231 -14.90 5.09 8.74
N ALA A 232 -14.75 5.45 7.46
CA ALA A 232 -13.44 5.75 6.87
C ALA A 232 -12.75 6.92 7.59
N ALA A 233 -13.48 8.01 7.83
CA ALA A 233 -12.96 9.18 8.52
C ALA A 233 -12.52 8.87 9.95
N ALA A 234 -13.32 8.09 10.69
CA ALA A 234 -12.98 7.69 12.06
C ALA A 234 -11.67 6.88 12.13
N VAL A 235 -11.45 5.95 11.20
CA VAL A 235 -10.22 5.14 11.16
C VAL A 235 -8.99 5.98 10.82
N ILE A 236 -9.10 6.90 9.87
CA ILE A 236 -8.01 7.83 9.53
C ILE A 236 -7.72 8.77 10.70
N LEU A 237 -8.74 9.41 11.27
CA LEU A 237 -8.57 10.33 12.39
C LEU A 237 -8.02 9.65 13.64
N ALA A 238 -8.29 8.35 13.85
CA ALA A 238 -7.73 7.60 14.97
C ALA A 238 -6.20 7.50 14.93
N ARG A 239 -5.57 7.67 13.76
CA ARG A 239 -4.12 7.70 13.60
C ARG A 239 -3.49 8.94 14.24
N SER A 240 -2.26 8.79 14.71
CA SER A 240 -1.60 9.81 15.53
C SER A 240 -1.27 11.09 14.76
N GLU A 241 -0.89 10.93 13.50
CA GLU A 241 -0.50 11.98 12.55
C GLU A 241 -1.66 12.94 12.24
N TYR A 242 -2.91 12.46 12.36
CA TYR A 242 -4.12 13.25 12.08
C TYR A 242 -4.79 13.79 13.34
N ARG A 243 -4.15 13.68 14.53
CA ARG A 243 -4.71 14.16 15.80
C ARG A 243 -5.17 15.62 15.76
N GLY A 244 -4.48 16.48 15.02
CA GLY A 244 -4.80 17.91 14.93
C GLY A 244 -6.15 18.23 14.27
N TYR A 245 -6.72 17.30 13.51
CA TYR A 245 -8.01 17.49 12.81
C TYR A 245 -9.22 17.05 13.64
N ARG A 246 -9.01 16.33 14.75
CA ARG A 246 -10.10 15.74 15.56
C ARG A 246 -10.98 16.77 16.26
N ASN A 247 -10.51 18.00 16.38
CA ASN A 247 -11.20 19.09 17.07
C ASN A 247 -11.92 20.04 16.12
N ASP A 248 -11.95 19.75 14.82
CA ASP A 248 -12.77 20.51 13.88
C ASP A 248 -14.26 20.37 14.28
N PRO A 249 -14.92 21.47 14.68
CA PRO A 249 -16.29 21.41 15.18
C PRO A 249 -17.32 21.21 14.05
N SER A 250 -16.95 21.43 12.79
CA SER A 250 -17.86 21.42 11.65
C SER A 250 -17.15 20.95 10.38
N PRO A 251 -16.75 19.65 10.31
CA PRO A 251 -16.16 19.11 9.10
C PRO A 251 -17.18 19.08 7.97
N ASP A 252 -16.77 19.51 6.78
CA ASP A 252 -17.61 19.54 5.60
C ASP A 252 -17.71 18.16 4.96
N THR A 253 -18.79 17.94 4.20
CA THR A 253 -18.97 16.76 3.35
C THR A 253 -19.35 17.21 1.96
N TYR A 254 -18.65 16.68 0.95
CA TYR A 254 -18.83 17.03 -0.45
C TYR A 254 -19.12 15.78 -1.28
N THR A 255 -19.85 15.98 -2.39
CA THR A 255 -19.74 15.04 -3.51
C THR A 255 -18.33 15.12 -4.08
N TYR A 256 -17.87 14.08 -4.78
CA TYR A 256 -16.56 14.14 -5.39
C TYR A 256 -16.45 15.29 -6.40
N ALA A 257 -17.50 15.57 -7.19
CA ALA A 257 -17.50 16.70 -8.12
C ALA A 257 -17.37 18.05 -7.41
N ASP A 258 -18.10 18.26 -6.31
CA ASP A 258 -18.08 19.52 -5.55
C ASP A 258 -16.78 19.72 -4.76
N PHE A 259 -15.95 18.69 -4.62
CA PHE A 259 -14.65 18.80 -3.97
C PHE A 259 -13.60 19.54 -4.82
N LEU A 260 -13.68 19.48 -6.16
CA LEU A 260 -12.67 20.07 -7.05
C LEU A 260 -12.36 21.56 -6.78
N PRO A 261 -13.34 22.46 -6.57
CA PRO A 261 -13.07 23.86 -6.25
C PRO A 261 -12.34 24.09 -4.92
N HIS A 262 -12.33 23.09 -4.02
CA HIS A 262 -11.63 23.16 -2.73
C HIS A 262 -10.18 22.65 -2.82
N MET A 263 -9.77 22.09 -3.96
CA MET A 263 -8.38 21.75 -4.22
C MET A 263 -7.60 22.98 -4.70
N TYR A 264 -6.32 23.10 -4.32
CA TYR A 264 -5.45 24.07 -4.97
C TYR A 264 -5.32 23.75 -6.46
N SER A 265 -5.32 24.79 -7.30
CA SER A 265 -5.42 24.65 -8.76
C SER A 265 -4.31 23.79 -9.38
N GLN A 266 -3.10 23.84 -8.83
CA GLN A 266 -1.97 23.01 -9.27
C GLN A 266 -2.18 21.51 -9.05
N PHE A 267 -3.14 21.11 -8.20
CA PHE A 267 -3.48 19.72 -7.91
C PHE A 267 -4.82 19.29 -8.51
N HIS A 268 -5.53 20.17 -9.24
CA HIS A 268 -6.76 19.80 -9.94
C HIS A 268 -6.63 18.55 -10.85
N PRO A 269 -5.51 18.30 -11.55
CA PRO A 269 -5.34 17.07 -12.32
C PRO A 269 -5.44 15.78 -11.49
N LEU A 270 -5.10 15.80 -10.19
CA LEU A 270 -5.23 14.63 -9.32
C LEU A 270 -6.69 14.19 -9.16
N HIS A 271 -7.64 15.12 -9.27
CA HIS A 271 -9.06 14.88 -9.05
C HIS A 271 -9.59 13.78 -9.96
N GLN A 272 -9.45 13.93 -11.28
CA GLN A 272 -9.90 12.90 -12.22
C GLN A 272 -8.96 11.70 -12.23
N LEU A 273 -7.65 11.91 -12.06
CA LEU A 273 -6.65 10.84 -12.10
C LEU A 273 -6.87 9.77 -11.02
N ILE A 274 -7.30 10.16 -9.82
CA ILE A 274 -7.67 9.21 -8.75
C ILE A 274 -8.80 8.28 -9.22
N LEU A 275 -9.86 8.82 -9.82
CA LEU A 275 -10.99 8.02 -10.29
C LEU A 275 -10.58 7.08 -11.43
N ASP A 276 -9.86 7.60 -12.42
CA ASP A 276 -9.44 6.85 -13.60
C ASP A 276 -8.51 5.69 -13.21
N HIS A 277 -7.60 5.94 -12.27
CA HIS A 277 -6.60 4.94 -11.87
C HIS A 277 -7.17 3.87 -10.93
N TYR A 278 -8.00 4.27 -9.97
CA TYR A 278 -8.59 3.34 -9.01
C TYR A 278 -9.91 2.72 -9.47
N GLY A 279 -10.48 3.21 -10.58
CA GLY A 279 -11.66 2.64 -11.23
C GLY A 279 -12.96 2.92 -10.47
N GLU A 280 -13.14 4.14 -9.98
CA GLU A 280 -14.34 4.55 -9.24
C GLU A 280 -15.16 5.55 -10.07
N SER A 281 -16.49 5.49 -9.94
CA SER A 281 -17.35 6.54 -10.48
C SER A 281 -17.37 7.75 -9.54
N GLY A 282 -17.20 8.96 -10.10
CA GLY A 282 -17.29 10.19 -9.31
C GLY A 282 -18.64 10.40 -8.62
N ALA A 283 -19.71 9.72 -9.06
CA ALA A 283 -21.01 9.74 -8.40
C ALA A 283 -21.05 8.92 -7.10
N ASN A 284 -20.16 7.93 -6.96
CA ASN A 284 -20.07 7.05 -5.80
C ASN A 284 -19.04 7.52 -4.78
N ALA A 285 -18.00 8.22 -5.26
CA ALA A 285 -16.97 8.78 -4.42
C ALA A 285 -17.53 9.89 -3.51
N GLN A 286 -17.11 9.87 -2.25
CA GLN A 286 -17.55 10.82 -1.23
C GLN A 286 -16.34 11.43 -0.52
N VAL A 287 -16.43 12.71 -0.14
CA VAL A 287 -15.31 13.42 0.49
C VAL A 287 -15.74 14.02 1.82
N LYS A 288 -14.96 13.80 2.88
CA LYS A 288 -15.10 14.49 4.16
C LYS A 288 -13.88 15.33 4.43
N SER A 289 -14.09 16.60 4.73
CA SER A 289 -13.03 17.60 4.80
C SER A 289 -12.94 18.17 6.20
N TYR A 290 -11.74 18.11 6.76
CA TYR A 290 -11.43 18.63 8.10
C TYR A 290 -10.47 19.79 7.97
N PHE A 291 -10.80 20.91 8.59
CA PHE A 291 -9.99 22.10 8.59
C PHE A 291 -9.29 22.31 9.92
N ARG A 292 -8.08 22.85 9.86
CA ARG A 292 -7.41 23.41 11.03
C ARG A 292 -6.54 24.59 10.64
N GLU A 293 -6.47 25.53 11.56
CA GLU A 293 -5.61 26.69 11.49
C GLU A 293 -4.81 26.79 12.78
N PHE A 294 -3.54 27.17 12.66
CA PHE A 294 -2.70 27.44 13.82
C PHE A 294 -1.57 28.40 13.45
N SER A 295 -1.25 29.28 14.38
CA SER A 295 -0.11 30.20 14.23
C SER A 295 1.21 29.49 14.52
N THR A 296 2.21 29.74 13.69
CA THR A 296 3.61 29.29 13.84
C THR A 296 4.55 30.41 14.29
N GLY A 297 4.03 31.63 14.46
CA GLY A 297 4.76 32.81 14.91
C GLY A 297 3.97 34.10 14.72
N PRO A 298 4.51 35.28 15.10
CA PRO A 298 3.79 36.56 15.09
C PRO A 298 3.15 36.97 13.75
N ASN A 299 3.60 36.41 12.62
CA ASN A 299 3.07 36.63 11.26
C ASN A 299 3.09 35.33 10.43
N GLY A 300 2.85 34.17 11.05
CA GLY A 300 3.05 32.88 10.38
C GLY A 300 1.86 31.96 10.54
N ASP A 301 0.74 32.27 9.93
CA ASP A 301 -0.43 31.38 10.00
C ASP A 301 -0.27 30.17 9.07
N ASN A 302 -0.75 29.02 9.53
CA ASN A 302 -0.77 27.77 8.77
C ASN A 302 -2.20 27.27 8.67
N TRP A 303 -2.66 27.07 7.44
CA TRP A 303 -3.96 26.51 7.13
C TRP A 303 -3.77 25.11 6.58
N ARG A 304 -4.55 24.15 7.10
CA ARG A 304 -4.53 22.79 6.57
C ARG A 304 -5.92 22.24 6.42
N THR A 305 -6.12 21.51 5.33
CA THR A 305 -7.34 20.78 5.05
C THR A 305 -7.00 19.30 4.82
N LEU A 306 -7.56 18.41 5.63
CA LEU A 306 -7.49 16.97 5.45
C LEU A 306 -8.77 16.51 4.76
N ASN A 307 -8.64 15.99 3.54
CA ASN A 307 -9.76 15.49 2.76
C ASN A 307 -9.68 13.96 2.72
N ILE A 308 -10.67 13.31 3.30
CA ILE A 308 -10.79 11.85 3.35
C ILE A 308 -11.78 11.47 2.25
N ILE A 309 -11.27 10.81 1.22
CA ILE A 309 -12.01 10.45 0.02
C ILE A 309 -12.28 8.95 0.08
N LEU A 310 -13.55 8.58 0.22
CA LEU A 310 -13.98 7.20 0.17
C LEU A 310 -14.33 6.83 -1.28
N LEU A 311 -13.68 5.79 -1.80
CA LEU A 311 -13.98 5.15 -3.07
C LEU A 311 -14.60 3.76 -2.78
N PRO A 312 -15.92 3.68 -2.58
CA PRO A 312 -16.56 2.53 -1.96
C PRO A 312 -16.61 1.27 -2.83
N GLU A 313 -16.74 1.40 -4.16
CA GLU A 313 -16.83 0.27 -5.08
C GLU A 313 -15.43 -0.30 -5.36
N SER A 314 -14.47 0.60 -5.54
CA SER A 314 -13.07 0.28 -5.80
C SER A 314 -12.27 -0.14 -4.56
N ARG A 315 -12.84 0.02 -3.36
CA ARG A 315 -12.28 -0.43 -2.08
C ARG A 315 -11.04 0.35 -1.62
N HIS A 316 -11.03 1.65 -1.88
CA HIS A 316 -9.95 2.55 -1.49
C HIS A 316 -10.43 3.69 -0.61
N VAL A 317 -9.53 4.16 0.25
CA VAL A 317 -9.62 5.43 0.95
C VAL A 317 -8.38 6.25 0.59
N MET A 318 -8.58 7.38 -0.05
CA MET A 318 -7.50 8.34 -0.33
C MET A 318 -7.52 9.42 0.75
N VAL A 319 -6.35 9.79 1.26
CA VAL A 319 -6.22 10.85 2.25
C VAL A 319 -5.39 11.96 1.64
N TYR A 320 -6.06 13.05 1.28
CA TYR A 320 -5.47 14.19 0.61
C TYR A 320 -5.36 15.37 1.58
N GLU A 321 -4.15 15.64 2.07
CA GLU A 321 -3.85 16.75 2.98
C GLU A 321 -3.30 17.92 2.18
N GLN A 322 -3.94 19.08 2.27
CA GLN A 322 -3.45 20.34 1.71
C GLN A 322 -2.96 21.23 2.84
N THR A 323 -1.84 21.91 2.63
CA THR A 323 -1.25 22.85 3.57
C THR A 323 -0.91 24.15 2.84
N ALA A 324 -1.31 25.28 3.43
CA ALA A 324 -0.82 26.60 3.08
C ALA A 324 -0.21 27.28 4.30
N HIS A 325 0.72 28.21 4.07
CA HIS A 325 1.20 29.11 5.10
C HIS A 325 1.36 30.54 4.57
N GLU A 326 1.27 31.49 5.48
CA GLU A 326 1.56 32.90 5.21
C GLU A 326 3.06 33.10 4.93
N ILE A 327 3.37 33.94 3.94
CA ILE A 327 4.73 34.40 3.60
C ILE A 327 4.98 35.76 4.26
#